data_AF-A0A813L0X1-F1
#
_entry.id   AF-A0A813L0X1-F1
#
_cell.length_a   1.000
_cell.length_b   1.000
_cell.length_c   1.000
_cell.angle_alpha   90.00
_cell.angle_beta   90.00
_cell.angle_gamma   90.00
#
_symmetry.space_group_name_H-M   'P 1'
#
loop_
_entity.id
_entity.type
_entity.pdbx_description
1 polymer ?
#
loop_
_entity_poly.entity_id
_entity_poly.type
_entity_poly.pdbx_seq_one_letter_code
_entity_poly.pdbx_strand_id
1 'polypeptide(L)'
;MLITRYGAGKSEQHLPGHIQAVKESGVPVTWQCDAVHGNGVVAKSNKLKTRLVNDIMTEIFEVMAIHKKCGSILGGIHLEMTGQCDVTEVVGGSMNLTEEMLTKNYETYCDPRMNYSQAIEAAFKVGNEMPAGERAAKRRK
;
A
#
# COMPACT_ATOMS: atom_id res chain seq x y z
N MET A 1 1.46 12.36 -13.02
CA MET A 1 1.50 11.39 -11.90
C MET A 1 0.54 10.28 -12.23
N LEU A 2 0.94 9.01 -12.08
CA LEU A 2 0.12 7.82 -12.33
C LEU A 2 0.03 7.02 -11.04
N ILE A 3 -1.19 6.75 -10.59
CA ILE A 3 -1.47 6.05 -9.33
C ILE A 3 -2.09 4.68 -9.66
N THR A 4 -1.36 3.60 -9.44
CA THR A 4 -1.82 2.24 -9.71
C THR A 4 -2.52 1.62 -8.50
N ARG A 5 -3.55 0.81 -8.72
CA ARG A 5 -4.40 0.21 -7.68
C ARG A 5 -4.95 -1.15 -8.10
N TYR A 6 -4.08 -2.14 -8.30
CA TYR A 6 -4.48 -3.43 -8.91
C TYR A 6 -5.04 -4.41 -7.88
N GLY A 7 -4.53 -4.36 -6.65
CA GLY A 7 -4.71 -5.40 -5.64
C GLY A 7 -3.58 -6.41 -5.63
N ALA A 8 -3.35 -7.01 -4.46
CA ALA A 8 -2.34 -8.04 -4.24
C ALA A 8 -2.46 -9.20 -5.23
N GLY A 9 -1.34 -9.66 -5.78
CA GLY A 9 -1.28 -10.77 -6.72
C GLY A 9 -1.68 -10.43 -8.16
N LYS A 10 -2.09 -9.19 -8.44
CA LYS A 10 -2.54 -8.75 -9.79
C LYS A 10 -1.54 -7.81 -10.47
N SER A 11 -0.61 -7.23 -9.73
CA SER A 11 0.32 -6.20 -10.24
C SER A 11 1.17 -6.69 -11.40
N GLU A 12 1.71 -7.91 -11.34
CA GLU A 12 2.59 -8.49 -12.37
C GLU A 12 1.88 -8.63 -13.73
N GLN A 13 0.55 -8.82 -13.72
CA GLN A 13 -0.23 -9.03 -14.94
C GLN A 13 -0.44 -7.73 -15.73
N HIS A 14 -0.38 -6.57 -15.08
CA HIS A 14 -0.78 -5.30 -15.66
C HIS A 14 0.36 -4.28 -15.73
N LEU A 15 1.07 -4.09 -14.62
CA LEU A 15 2.02 -2.99 -14.45
C LEU A 15 3.18 -3.00 -15.47
N PRO A 16 3.80 -4.16 -15.83
CA PRO A 16 4.88 -4.17 -16.82
C PRO A 16 4.47 -3.58 -18.17
N GLY A 17 3.27 -3.92 -18.66
CA GLY A 17 2.75 -3.39 -19.92
C GLY A 17 2.51 -1.88 -19.87
N HIS A 18 1.98 -1.38 -18.75
CA HIS A 18 1.78 0.06 -18.56
C HIS A 18 3.11 0.83 -18.47
N ILE A 19 4.12 0.28 -17.78
CA ILE A 19 5.46 0.88 -17.72
C ILE A 19 6.06 0.97 -19.14
N GLN A 20 5.95 -0.09 -19.93
CA GLN A 20 6.46 -0.12 -21.30
C GLN A 20 5.80 0.94 -22.17
N ALA A 21 4.46 1.02 -22.16
CA ALA A 21 3.71 2.01 -22.93
C ALA A 21 4.08 3.45 -22.56
N VAL A 22 4.26 3.73 -21.27
CA VAL A 22 4.70 5.06 -20.80
C VAL A 22 6.12 5.36 -21.25
N LYS A 23 7.04 4.39 -21.21
CA LYS A 23 8.40 4.57 -21.72
C LYS A 23 8.42 4.91 -23.20
N GLU A 24 7.61 4.20 -23.99
CA GLU A 24 7.47 4.43 -25.44
C GLU A 24 6.88 5.80 -25.74
N SER A 25 5.98 6.31 -24.88
CA SER A 25 5.43 7.66 -25.03
C SER A 25 6.45 8.78 -24.84
N GLY A 26 7.58 8.51 -24.16
CA GLY A 26 8.57 9.51 -23.78
C GLY A 26 8.11 10.54 -22.74
N VAL A 27 6.88 10.43 -22.23
CA VAL A 27 6.32 11.37 -21.24
C VAL A 27 6.88 11.06 -19.84
N PRO A 28 7.55 12.01 -19.17
CA PRO A 28 8.01 11.80 -17.80
C PRO A 28 6.84 11.75 -16.84
N VAL A 29 6.79 10.73 -15.98
CA VAL A 29 5.75 10.56 -14.96
C VAL A 29 6.33 10.17 -13.61
N THR A 30 5.61 10.54 -12.55
CA THR A 30 5.79 9.96 -11.22
C THR A 30 4.82 8.80 -11.05
N TRP A 31 5.35 7.62 -10.77
CA TRP A 31 4.57 6.44 -10.41
C TRP A 31 4.28 6.42 -8.92
N GLN A 32 3.05 6.12 -8.54
CA GLN A 32 2.66 5.86 -7.15
C GLN A 32 1.83 4.58 -7.06
N CYS A 33 2.00 3.85 -5.97
CA CYS A 33 1.19 2.67 -5.66
C CYS A 33 0.12 3.03 -4.61
N ASP A 34 -1.15 2.96 -5.00
CA ASP A 34 -2.30 2.93 -4.09
C ASP A 34 -2.68 1.48 -3.81
N ALA A 35 -2.10 0.95 -2.74
CA ALA A 35 -2.32 -0.42 -2.31
C ALA A 35 -3.58 -0.60 -1.45
N VAL A 36 -4.44 0.43 -1.32
CA VAL A 36 -5.63 0.32 -0.45
C VAL A 36 -6.90 0.04 -1.27
N HIS A 37 -7.08 0.73 -2.39
CA HIS A 37 -8.34 0.62 -3.15
C HIS A 37 -8.48 -0.67 -3.97
N GLY A 38 -7.36 -1.32 -4.31
CA GLY A 38 -7.38 -2.64 -4.97
C GLY A 38 -7.65 -3.82 -4.02
N ASN A 39 -7.56 -3.61 -2.71
CA ASN A 39 -7.55 -4.66 -1.68
C ASN A 39 -8.77 -4.63 -0.73
N GLY A 40 -9.86 -4.01 -1.15
CA GLY A 40 -11.11 -3.99 -0.37
C GLY A 40 -11.79 -5.37 -0.34
N VAL A 41 -12.14 -5.84 0.85
CA VAL A 41 -12.90 -7.08 1.08
C VAL A 41 -14.08 -6.81 2.01
N VAL A 42 -15.03 -7.75 2.08
CA VAL A 42 -16.15 -7.71 3.03
C VAL A 42 -15.94 -8.77 4.09
N ALA A 43 -15.86 -8.36 5.35
CA ALA A 43 -15.71 -9.24 6.49
C ALA A 43 -16.87 -10.23 6.58
N LYS A 44 -16.58 -11.52 6.79
CA LYS A 44 -17.59 -12.56 6.85
C LYS A 44 -18.40 -12.47 8.15
N SER A 45 -17.74 -12.10 9.24
CA SER A 45 -18.30 -12.06 10.60
C SER A 45 -19.38 -10.98 10.80
N ASN A 46 -19.20 -9.78 10.24
CA ASN A 46 -20.09 -8.63 10.49
C ASN A 46 -20.50 -7.84 9.24
N LYS A 47 -20.08 -8.29 8.04
CA LYS A 47 -20.39 -7.65 6.74
C LYS A 47 -19.84 -6.23 6.57
N LEU A 48 -18.93 -5.78 7.44
CA LEU A 48 -18.24 -4.52 7.26
C LEU A 48 -17.20 -4.62 6.14
N LYS A 49 -17.03 -3.53 5.39
CA LYS A 49 -15.91 -3.42 4.44
C LYS A 49 -14.61 -3.33 5.24
N THR A 50 -13.61 -4.10 4.87
CA THR A 50 -12.28 -4.02 5.48
C THR A 50 -11.20 -4.26 4.43
N ARG A 51 -9.95 -4.22 4.86
CA ARG A 51 -8.76 -4.55 4.07
C ARG A 51 -7.85 -5.39 4.97
N LEU A 52 -6.95 -6.17 4.38
CA LEU A 52 -5.92 -6.89 5.11
C LEU A 52 -4.60 -6.13 5.00
N VAL A 53 -3.94 -5.83 6.13
CA VAL A 53 -2.61 -5.18 6.11
C VAL A 53 -1.62 -5.99 5.25
N ASN A 54 -1.69 -7.32 5.29
CA ASN A 54 -0.80 -8.18 4.52
C ASN A 54 -0.99 -8.02 3.01
N ASP A 55 -2.21 -7.86 2.52
CA ASP A 55 -2.49 -7.68 1.10
C ASP A 55 -1.99 -6.31 0.63
N ILE A 56 -2.22 -5.26 1.43
CA ILE A 56 -1.68 -3.91 1.18
C ILE A 56 -0.15 -3.97 1.03
N MET A 57 0.53 -4.62 1.99
CA MET A 57 1.99 -4.75 1.95
C MET A 57 2.48 -5.59 0.76
N THR A 58 1.74 -6.66 0.42
CA THR A 58 2.06 -7.54 -0.71
C THR A 58 2.04 -6.76 -2.02
N GLU A 59 0.99 -5.98 -2.29
CA GLU A 59 0.92 -5.16 -3.50
C GLU A 59 2.05 -4.13 -3.56
N ILE A 60 2.38 -3.46 -2.45
CA ILE A 60 3.51 -2.50 -2.43
C ILE A 60 4.81 -3.18 -2.83
N PHE A 61 5.12 -4.34 -2.25
CA PHE A 61 6.37 -5.05 -2.53
C PHE A 61 6.42 -5.63 -3.94
N GLU A 62 5.30 -6.15 -4.46
CA GLU A 62 5.18 -6.56 -5.85
C GLU A 62 5.48 -5.39 -6.79
N VAL A 63 4.84 -4.24 -6.58
CA VAL A 63 5.04 -3.04 -7.40
C VAL A 63 6.49 -2.53 -7.32
N MET A 64 7.12 -2.55 -6.14
CA MET A 64 8.55 -2.22 -5.99
C MET A 64 9.44 -3.18 -6.81
N ALA A 65 9.18 -4.48 -6.74
CA ALA A 65 9.93 -5.49 -7.47
C ALA A 65 9.74 -5.35 -8.99
N ILE A 66 8.52 -5.07 -9.45
CA ILE A 66 8.19 -4.84 -10.86
C ILE A 66 8.92 -3.60 -11.39
N HIS A 67 8.87 -2.48 -10.66
CA HIS A 67 9.58 -1.27 -11.07
C HIS A 67 11.08 -1.52 -11.24
N LYS A 68 11.69 -2.24 -10.28
CA LYS A 68 13.10 -2.67 -10.35
C LYS A 68 13.37 -3.56 -11.57
N LYS A 69 12.55 -4.59 -11.80
CA LYS A 69 12.66 -5.52 -12.94
C LYS A 69 12.52 -4.81 -14.28
N CYS A 70 11.58 -3.87 -14.39
CA CYS A 70 11.31 -3.10 -15.61
C CYS A 70 12.26 -1.91 -15.80
N GLY A 71 13.22 -1.67 -14.88
CA GLY A 71 14.12 -0.52 -14.95
C GLY A 71 13.38 0.83 -14.93
N SER A 72 12.45 0.98 -14.00
CA SER A 72 11.68 2.21 -13.76
C SER A 72 11.66 2.50 -12.25
N ILE A 73 11.20 3.68 -11.86
CA ILE A 73 11.26 4.14 -10.47
C ILE A 73 9.83 4.27 -9.92
N LEU A 74 9.58 3.58 -8.79
CA LEU A 74 8.41 3.86 -7.96
C LEU A 74 8.67 5.15 -7.18
N GLY A 75 7.89 6.20 -7.46
CA GLY A 75 8.05 7.52 -6.86
C GLY A 75 7.39 7.68 -5.48
N GLY A 76 6.53 6.75 -5.08
CA GLY A 76 5.93 6.76 -3.75
C GLY A 76 4.78 5.77 -3.59
N ILE A 77 4.19 5.78 -2.39
CA ILE A 77 2.98 5.03 -2.05
C ILE A 77 1.87 6.01 -1.64
N HIS A 78 0.63 5.62 -1.87
CA HIS A 78 -0.57 6.36 -1.50
C HIS A 78 -1.40 5.46 -0.56
N LEU A 79 -1.59 5.91 0.68
CA LEU A 79 -2.30 5.15 1.71
C LEU A 79 -3.42 6.00 2.32
N GLU A 80 -4.55 5.36 2.62
CA GLU A 80 -5.59 5.95 3.45
C GLU A 80 -5.34 5.58 4.92
N MET A 81 -5.08 6.59 5.74
CA MET A 81 -4.76 6.41 7.15
C MET A 81 -5.38 7.51 8.03
N THR A 82 -5.46 7.23 9.33
CA THR A 82 -5.83 8.19 10.36
C THR A 82 -4.80 8.14 11.49
N GLY A 83 -4.58 9.29 12.15
CA GLY A 83 -3.67 9.41 13.30
C GLY A 83 -4.26 8.84 14.60
N GLN A 84 -5.51 8.40 14.59
CA GLN A 84 -6.15 7.74 15.73
C GLN A 84 -5.55 6.33 15.94
N CYS A 85 -5.25 5.98 17.19
CA CYS A 85 -4.58 4.73 17.53
C CYS A 85 -5.53 3.54 17.66
N ASP A 86 -6.81 3.81 17.92
CA ASP A 86 -7.80 2.84 18.40
C ASP A 86 -8.85 2.45 17.35
N VAL A 87 -8.70 2.93 16.11
CA VAL A 87 -9.63 2.62 15.02
C VAL A 87 -9.41 1.18 14.54
N THR A 88 -10.51 0.46 14.36
CA THR A 88 -10.53 -0.96 14.00
C THR A 88 -11.15 -1.15 12.62
N GLU A 89 -10.61 -0.47 11.60
CA GLU A 89 -11.18 -0.50 10.24
C GLU A 89 -10.48 -1.52 9.33
N VAL A 90 -9.18 -1.77 9.54
CA VAL A 90 -8.33 -2.68 8.74
C VAL A 90 -7.84 -3.85 9.59
N VAL A 91 -7.98 -5.08 9.08
CA VAL A 91 -7.61 -6.33 9.76
C VAL A 91 -6.10 -6.59 9.67
N GLY A 92 -5.54 -7.14 10.75
CA GLY A 92 -4.13 -7.50 10.88
C GLY A 92 -3.24 -6.36 11.38
N GLY A 93 -1.98 -6.38 10.94
CA GLY A 93 -0.91 -5.56 11.49
C GLY A 93 -0.42 -6.07 12.86
N SER A 94 0.51 -5.36 13.47
CA SER A 94 1.13 -5.67 14.78
C SER A 94 0.14 -5.84 15.93
N MET A 95 -1.05 -5.23 15.83
CA MET A 95 -2.13 -5.35 16.81
C MET A 95 -3.00 -6.60 16.63
N ASN A 96 -2.77 -7.40 15.59
CA ASN A 96 -3.55 -8.61 15.24
C ASN A 96 -5.07 -8.38 15.26
N LEU A 97 -5.53 -7.27 14.69
CA LEU A 97 -6.96 -6.97 14.60
C LEU A 97 -7.68 -8.06 13.79
N THR A 98 -8.74 -8.63 14.34
CA THR A 98 -9.57 -9.62 13.65
C THR A 98 -10.83 -8.99 13.08
N GLU A 99 -11.55 -9.73 12.22
CA GLU A 99 -12.81 -9.23 11.66
C GLU A 99 -13.84 -8.93 12.75
N GLU A 100 -13.91 -9.73 13.82
CA GLU A 100 -14.86 -9.55 14.92
C GLU A 100 -14.61 -8.26 15.71
N MET A 101 -13.36 -7.79 15.71
CA MET A 101 -12.98 -6.55 16.39
C MET A 101 -13.39 -5.31 15.63
N LEU A 102 -13.77 -5.42 14.34
CA LEU A 102 -14.06 -4.25 13.51
C LEU A 102 -15.18 -3.39 14.10
N THR A 103 -16.20 -3.99 14.71
CA THR A 103 -17.34 -3.26 15.29
C THR A 103 -17.01 -2.44 16.54
N LYS A 104 -15.80 -2.58 17.10
CA LYS A 104 -15.42 -1.87 18.33
C LYS A 104 -15.25 -0.38 18.10
N ASN A 105 -14.61 0.01 17.01
CA ASN A 105 -14.34 1.40 16.67
C ASN A 105 -14.19 1.58 15.15
N TYR A 106 -15.32 1.46 14.45
CA TYR A 106 -15.42 1.67 13.00
C TYR A 106 -16.08 3.03 12.74
N GLU A 107 -15.31 4.04 12.35
CA GLU A 107 -15.80 5.43 12.31
C GLU A 107 -16.06 5.94 10.88
N THR A 108 -15.47 5.30 9.88
CA THR A 108 -15.64 5.70 8.47
C THR A 108 -16.98 5.23 7.90
N TYR A 109 -17.59 6.07 7.07
CA TYR A 109 -18.74 5.70 6.22
C TYR A 109 -18.32 5.30 4.80
N CYS A 110 -17.05 5.50 4.44
CA CYS A 110 -16.52 5.21 3.12
C CYS A 110 -15.63 3.96 3.17
N ASP A 111 -14.32 4.14 3.01
CA ASP A 111 -13.37 3.05 2.97
C ASP A 111 -12.60 2.92 4.30
N PRO A 112 -12.24 1.69 4.68
CA PRO A 112 -11.54 1.38 5.93
C PRO A 112 -10.09 1.88 5.92
N ARG A 113 -9.74 2.76 6.85
CA ARG A 113 -8.43 3.42 6.94
C ARG A 113 -7.47 2.65 7.84
N MET A 114 -6.18 2.74 7.54
CA MET A 114 -5.14 2.25 8.44
C MET A 114 -5.08 3.13 9.70
N ASN A 115 -5.00 2.51 10.88
CA ASN A 115 -4.76 3.26 12.11
C ASN A 115 -3.28 3.68 12.24
N TYR A 116 -2.99 4.49 13.26
CA TYR A 116 -1.64 5.00 13.52
C TYR A 116 -0.56 3.90 13.51
N SER A 117 -0.76 2.83 14.28
CA SER A 117 0.23 1.76 14.41
C SER A 117 0.48 1.02 13.10
N GLN A 118 -0.59 0.72 12.35
CA GLN A 118 -0.49 0.07 11.04
C GLN A 118 0.24 0.95 10.03
N ALA A 119 -0.03 2.26 10.02
CA ALA A 119 0.62 3.19 9.09
C ALA A 119 2.12 3.36 9.39
N ILE A 120 2.50 3.45 10.68
CA ILE A 120 3.91 3.47 11.08
C ILE A 120 4.61 2.16 10.70
N GLU A 121 3.97 1.02 10.95
CA GLU A 121 4.50 -0.29 10.58
C GLU A 121 4.75 -0.40 9.07
N ALA A 122 3.80 0.04 8.24
CA ALA A 122 3.96 0.07 6.79
C ALA A 122 5.14 0.96 6.38
N ALA A 123 5.27 2.15 6.97
CA ALA A 123 6.38 3.05 6.68
C ALA A 123 7.75 2.42 6.97
N PHE A 124 7.91 1.74 8.11
CA PHE A 124 9.15 1.03 8.45
C PHE A 124 9.46 -0.13 7.50
N LYS A 125 8.44 -0.94 7.17
CA LYS A 125 8.59 -2.08 6.26
C LYS A 125 9.01 -1.61 4.87
N VAL A 126 8.31 -0.63 4.30
CA VAL A 126 8.64 -0.06 2.98
C VAL A 126 10.03 0.59 3.02
N GLY A 127 10.33 1.39 4.04
CA GLY A 127 11.65 2.03 4.18
C GLY A 127 12.81 1.05 4.32
N ASN A 128 12.57 -0.18 4.79
CA ASN A 128 13.57 -1.26 4.87
C ASN A 128 13.82 -1.96 3.54
N GLU A 129 12.80 -2.08 2.69
CA GLU A 129 12.93 -2.65 1.34
C GLU A 129 13.56 -1.68 0.34
N MET A 130 13.63 -0.38 0.65
CA MET A 130 14.31 0.61 -0.20
C MET A 130 15.83 0.35 -0.25
N PRO A 131 16.46 0.36 -1.43
CA PRO A 131 17.90 0.16 -1.58
C PRO A 131 18.74 1.12 -0.72
N ALA A 132 19.83 0.62 -0.14
CA ALA A 132 20.73 1.37 0.74
C ALA A 132 21.35 2.65 0.13
N GLY A 133 21.25 2.83 -1.20
CA GLY A 133 21.74 4.00 -1.94
C GLY A 133 21.13 5.34 -1.50
N GLU A 134 19.96 5.34 -0.85
CA GLU A 134 19.32 6.57 -0.35
C GLU A 134 19.52 6.81 1.16
N ARG A 135 19.87 5.78 1.94
CA ARG A 135 20.14 5.91 3.38
C ARG A 135 21.45 6.66 3.67
N ALA A 136 22.41 6.61 2.75
CA ALA A 136 23.73 7.23 2.91
C ALA A 136 23.78 8.70 2.46
N ALA A 137 22.95 9.12 1.51
CA ALA A 137 23.01 10.47 0.93
C ALA A 137 22.50 11.57 1.88
N LYS A 138 21.66 11.23 2.87
CA LYS A 138 21.14 12.18 3.88
C LYS A 138 21.89 12.21 5.20
N ARG A 139 22.84 11.30 5.43
CA ARG A 139 23.73 11.32 6.62
C ARG A 139 25.00 12.15 6.42
N ARG A 140 25.20 12.70 5.22
CA ARG A 140 26.30 13.60 4.87
C ARG A 140 25.75 14.94 4.36
N LYS A 141 25.07 15.68 5.23
CA LYS A 141 25.01 17.15 5.21
C LYS A 141 24.91 17.63 6.64
#